data_AF-A0A7Y1ZLH8-F1
#
_entry.id   AF-A0A7Y1ZLH8-F1
#
_cell.length_a   1.000
_cell.length_b   1.000
_cell.length_c   1.000
_cell.angle_alpha   90.00
_cell.angle_beta   90.00
_cell.angle_gamma   90.00
#
_symmetry.space_group_name_H-M   'P 1'
#
loop_
_entity.id
_entity.type
_entity.pdbx_description
1 polymer ?
#
loop_
_entity_poly.entity_id
_entity_poly.type
_entity_poly.pdbx_seq_one_letter_code
_entity_poly.pdbx_strand_id
1 'polypeptide(L)'
;MDLTHPITAADLLPKIDRMWEHSASKIRSIESVYDGSSGAPVFTVEGKYTARGWTDWTEGFIYGSSILQFDATGESSFLDLGRKHTVERMPAHVTHVGVHDHGFNNVSTFGNLLRLMKEGKIPEDVWQRNYNELALMTSGAVQATRWTSIPDGGYVYSFNGPHSLFSDTIRSMRALAVAHMLGHTLRGEQDQKVSLLARMIAHIEATLQYNVYYGENRDGYDVAGRVVHESIFNPNNGDYRCPSTQQGYSPFSTWTRGLAWVMCGCAEQLEYLQIIGDDELDQLGGRASVEAMLLRAARVTCDFYIESAAAACGIPYWDTGAPGLVYLKDWTNRRADPFNDYEPVDSSAAAIAAQGLLRLGHYLDAATEGAKYWQAGLKVVDTLLGDLYLSTDPQHQGLLLHGVYHWPNHWDHVPSGKKIACGESVMWGDYHLRELALYVSRVARSEEYLTFFNIASSDEVMPQKQTKL
;
A
#
# COMPACT_ATOMS: atom_id res chain seq x y z
N MET A 1 -3.48 10.52 19.07
CA MET A 1 -4.28 9.27 19.27
C MET A 1 -4.37 8.90 20.75
N ASP A 2 -5.45 8.26 21.20
CA ASP A 2 -5.57 7.75 22.59
C ASP A 2 -4.91 6.36 22.75
N LEU A 3 -3.75 6.33 23.39
CA LEU A 3 -2.95 5.13 23.67
C LEU A 3 -2.99 4.71 25.15
N THR A 4 -3.89 5.30 25.95
CA THR A 4 -3.91 5.09 27.41
C THR A 4 -4.37 3.70 27.86
N HIS A 5 -5.11 3.00 26.99
CA HIS A 5 -5.65 1.67 27.26
C HIS A 5 -5.07 0.67 26.26
N PRO A 6 -3.93 0.01 26.56
CA PRO A 6 -3.30 -0.90 25.62
C PRO A 6 -4.21 -2.10 25.31
N ILE A 7 -4.07 -2.63 24.09
CA ILE A 7 -4.73 -3.85 23.64
C ILE A 7 -3.71 -4.78 22.98
N THR A 8 -4.09 -6.03 22.80
CA THR A 8 -3.30 -7.07 22.14
C THR A 8 -3.94 -7.45 20.80
N ALA A 9 -3.16 -8.10 19.92
CA ALA A 9 -3.69 -8.65 18.68
C ALA A 9 -4.81 -9.69 18.94
N ALA A 10 -4.72 -10.43 20.04
CA ALA A 10 -5.71 -11.44 20.42
C ALA A 10 -7.08 -10.81 20.77
N ASP A 11 -7.10 -9.62 21.37
CA ASP A 11 -8.34 -8.90 21.70
C ASP A 11 -9.17 -8.55 20.46
N LEU A 12 -8.53 -8.52 19.27
CA LEU A 12 -9.16 -8.18 18.00
C LEU A 12 -9.72 -9.39 17.26
N LEU A 13 -9.36 -10.62 17.64
CA LEU A 13 -9.79 -11.84 16.95
C LEU A 13 -11.31 -11.93 16.76
N PRO A 14 -12.18 -11.67 17.78
CA PRO A 14 -13.62 -11.74 17.58
C PRO A 14 -14.15 -10.76 16.53
N LYS A 15 -13.56 -9.57 16.45
CA LYS A 15 -13.93 -8.56 15.45
C LYS A 15 -13.41 -8.90 14.06
N ILE A 16 -12.21 -9.50 13.99
CA ILE A 16 -11.61 -9.97 12.74
C ILE A 16 -12.43 -11.12 12.16
N ASP A 17 -12.84 -12.09 12.98
CA ASP A 17 -13.66 -13.22 12.54
C ASP A 17 -15.01 -12.71 11.99
N ARG A 18 -15.66 -11.76 12.68
CA ARG A 18 -16.88 -11.08 12.19
C ARG A 18 -16.64 -10.38 10.84
N MET A 19 -15.49 -9.72 10.67
CA MET A 19 -15.16 -9.05 9.41
C MET A 19 -15.03 -10.06 8.27
N TRP A 20 -14.39 -11.22 8.50
CA TRP A 20 -14.23 -12.25 7.47
C TRP A 20 -15.56 -12.86 7.01
N GLU A 21 -16.55 -12.98 7.89
CA GLU A 21 -17.92 -13.38 7.55
C GLU A 21 -18.56 -12.39 6.55
N HIS A 22 -18.45 -11.09 6.82
CA HIS A 22 -18.97 -10.06 5.91
C HIS A 22 -18.16 -9.99 4.61
N SER A 23 -16.83 -10.10 4.69
CA SER A 23 -15.92 -10.08 3.54
C SER A 23 -16.30 -11.14 2.49
N ALA A 24 -16.62 -12.36 2.92
CA ALA A 24 -17.07 -13.43 2.03
C ALA A 24 -18.32 -13.02 1.22
N SER A 25 -19.31 -12.44 1.89
CA SER A 25 -20.54 -11.95 1.25
C SER A 25 -20.26 -10.82 0.26
N LYS A 26 -19.35 -9.90 0.60
CA LYS A 26 -18.97 -8.77 -0.27
C LYS A 26 -18.34 -9.26 -1.57
N ILE A 27 -17.37 -10.17 -1.49
CA ILE A 27 -16.68 -10.75 -2.66
C ILE A 27 -17.69 -11.44 -3.58
N ARG A 28 -18.58 -12.27 -3.02
CA ARG A 28 -19.62 -12.97 -3.81
C ARG A 28 -20.60 -12.00 -4.47
N SER A 29 -20.96 -10.91 -3.78
CA SER A 29 -21.84 -9.87 -4.33
C SER A 29 -21.19 -9.17 -5.53
N ILE A 30 -19.91 -8.81 -5.44
CA ILE A 30 -19.16 -8.19 -6.53
C ILE A 30 -19.07 -9.15 -7.72
N GLU A 31 -18.65 -10.40 -7.49
CA GLU A 31 -18.53 -11.43 -8.53
C GLU A 31 -19.84 -11.67 -9.29
N SER A 32 -20.98 -11.58 -8.60
CA SER A 32 -22.29 -11.83 -9.23
C SER A 32 -22.74 -10.74 -10.21
N VAL A 33 -22.13 -9.56 -10.17
CA VAL A 33 -22.57 -8.38 -10.94
C VAL A 33 -21.47 -7.79 -11.82
N TYR A 34 -20.20 -7.93 -11.42
CA TYR A 34 -19.09 -7.29 -12.12
C TYR A 34 -18.77 -7.97 -13.45
N ASP A 35 -18.96 -7.23 -14.53
CA ASP A 35 -18.44 -7.56 -15.85
C ASP A 35 -17.19 -6.70 -16.11
N GLY A 36 -16.03 -7.36 -16.28
CA GLY A 36 -14.74 -6.73 -16.55
C GLY A 36 -14.68 -5.89 -17.84
N SER A 37 -15.75 -5.90 -18.65
CA SER A 37 -15.92 -4.98 -19.78
C SER A 37 -16.14 -3.51 -19.36
N SER A 38 -16.54 -3.26 -18.11
CA SER A 38 -16.93 -1.93 -17.61
C SER A 38 -15.77 -1.12 -17.00
N GLY A 39 -14.55 -1.67 -17.04
CA GLY A 39 -13.34 -1.10 -16.39
C GLY A 39 -13.25 -1.42 -14.90
N ALA A 40 -12.08 -1.17 -14.30
CA ALA A 40 -11.78 -1.56 -12.92
C ALA A 40 -12.68 -0.85 -11.88
N PRO A 41 -13.34 -1.58 -10.97
CA PRO A 41 -14.03 -1.04 -9.80
C PRO A 41 -13.12 -0.22 -8.90
N VAL A 42 -13.54 1.00 -8.58
CA VAL A 42 -12.72 1.96 -7.82
C VAL A 42 -13.35 2.27 -6.47
N PHE A 43 -14.61 2.73 -6.47
CA PHE A 43 -15.35 3.09 -5.28
C PHE A 43 -16.84 2.75 -5.43
N THR A 44 -17.57 2.74 -4.33
CA THR A 44 -19.02 2.48 -4.35
C THR A 44 -19.83 3.77 -4.52
N VAL A 45 -20.97 3.65 -5.19
CA VAL A 45 -22.03 4.66 -5.26
C VAL A 45 -23.32 3.98 -4.85
N GLU A 46 -23.95 4.48 -3.79
CA GLU A 46 -25.11 3.86 -3.16
C GLU A 46 -24.83 2.37 -2.83
N GLY A 47 -23.62 2.12 -2.34
CA GLY A 47 -23.14 0.79 -1.97
C GLY A 47 -22.82 -0.15 -3.12
N LYS A 48 -22.83 0.29 -4.38
CA LYS A 48 -22.43 -0.55 -5.53
C LYS A 48 -21.13 -0.06 -6.14
N TYR A 49 -20.17 -0.96 -6.34
CA TYR A 49 -18.91 -0.64 -6.96
C TYR A 49 -19.11 -0.17 -8.40
N THR A 50 -18.46 0.92 -8.73
CA THR A 50 -18.46 1.51 -10.07
C THR A 50 -17.03 1.74 -10.53
N ALA A 51 -16.84 1.70 -11.84
CA ALA A 51 -15.58 2.06 -12.46
C ALA A 51 -15.45 3.59 -12.53
N ARG A 52 -14.24 4.07 -12.32
CA ARG A 52 -13.87 5.47 -12.52
C ARG A 52 -12.40 5.53 -12.90
N GLY A 53 -12.12 5.24 -14.16
CA GLY A 53 -10.75 5.06 -14.63
C GLY A 53 -10.08 6.37 -15.05
N TRP A 54 -8.89 6.59 -14.52
CA TRP A 54 -7.76 7.11 -15.32
C TRP A 54 -6.90 5.95 -15.82
N THR A 55 -6.86 4.86 -15.04
CA THR A 55 -6.15 3.60 -15.25
C THR A 55 -6.91 2.46 -14.55
N ASP A 56 -6.60 1.20 -14.86
CA ASP A 56 -7.19 0.00 -14.22
C ASP A 56 -6.39 -0.49 -12.98
N TRP A 57 -5.83 0.43 -12.20
CA TRP A 57 -4.86 0.12 -11.13
C TRP A 57 -5.43 -0.64 -9.92
N THR A 58 -6.75 -0.82 -9.83
CA THR A 58 -7.43 -1.46 -8.70
C THR A 58 -7.82 -2.92 -8.93
N GLU A 59 -7.67 -3.46 -10.14
CA GLU A 59 -8.15 -4.82 -10.44
C GLU A 59 -7.43 -5.90 -9.61
N GLY A 60 -6.13 -5.75 -9.36
CA GLY A 60 -5.40 -6.71 -8.55
C GLY A 60 -5.88 -6.76 -7.10
N PHE A 61 -6.50 -5.69 -6.58
CA PHE A 61 -7.12 -5.70 -5.25
C PHE A 61 -8.42 -6.50 -5.22
N ILE A 62 -9.18 -6.51 -6.32
CA ILE A 62 -10.43 -7.30 -6.43
C ILE A 62 -10.11 -8.78 -6.37
N TYR A 63 -9.23 -9.21 -7.28
CA TYR A 63 -8.90 -10.63 -7.41
C TYR A 63 -8.00 -11.09 -6.26
N GLY A 64 -7.10 -10.22 -5.78
CA GLY A 64 -6.29 -10.44 -4.59
C GLY A 64 -7.13 -10.60 -3.31
N SER A 65 -8.27 -9.92 -3.20
CA SER A 65 -9.17 -10.07 -2.04
C SER A 65 -9.70 -11.51 -1.89
N SER A 66 -9.95 -12.21 -3.00
CA SER A 66 -10.37 -13.62 -2.96
C SER A 66 -9.24 -14.53 -2.45
N ILE A 67 -8.00 -14.24 -2.83
CA ILE A 67 -6.83 -15.00 -2.37
C ILE A 67 -6.61 -14.80 -0.86
N LEU A 68 -6.74 -13.55 -0.38
CA LEU A 68 -6.66 -13.25 1.07
C LEU A 68 -7.81 -13.86 1.87
N GLN A 69 -9.03 -13.90 1.31
CA GLN A 69 -10.18 -14.56 1.93
C GLN A 69 -9.88 -16.05 2.13
N PHE A 70 -9.36 -16.74 1.13
CA PHE A 70 -8.94 -18.14 1.27
C PHE A 70 -7.85 -18.31 2.34
N ASP A 71 -6.83 -17.45 2.33
CA ASP A 71 -5.73 -17.52 3.29
C ASP A 71 -6.21 -17.48 4.75
N ALA A 72 -7.19 -16.61 5.04
CA ALA A 72 -7.75 -16.46 6.37
C ALA A 72 -8.74 -17.57 6.77
N THR A 73 -9.51 -18.13 5.83
CA THR A 73 -10.69 -18.97 6.14
C THR A 73 -10.59 -20.42 5.70
N GLY A 74 -9.70 -20.73 4.77
CA GLY A 74 -9.61 -22.06 4.14
C GLY A 74 -10.73 -22.39 3.16
N GLU A 75 -11.64 -21.44 2.85
CA GLU A 75 -12.74 -21.65 1.91
C GLU A 75 -12.22 -21.76 0.46
N SER A 76 -12.10 -22.98 -0.07
CA SER A 76 -11.46 -23.27 -1.36
C SER A 76 -12.10 -22.56 -2.56
N SER A 77 -13.40 -22.25 -2.52
CA SER A 77 -14.07 -21.53 -3.61
C SER A 77 -13.45 -20.15 -3.87
N PHE A 78 -12.89 -19.49 -2.85
CA PHE A 78 -12.22 -18.20 -3.03
C PHE A 78 -10.81 -18.36 -3.62
N LEU A 79 -10.12 -19.47 -3.34
CA LEU A 79 -8.87 -19.81 -4.02
C LEU A 79 -9.12 -20.06 -5.51
N ASP A 80 -10.13 -20.84 -5.85
CA ASP A 80 -10.49 -21.14 -7.23
C ASP A 80 -10.84 -19.85 -7.99
N LEU A 81 -11.60 -18.96 -7.35
CA LEU A 81 -11.94 -17.65 -7.89
C LEU A 81 -10.71 -16.76 -8.12
N GLY A 82 -9.84 -16.64 -7.11
CA GLY A 82 -8.60 -15.87 -7.19
C GLY A 82 -7.64 -16.38 -8.26
N ARG A 83 -7.49 -17.71 -8.38
CA ARG A 83 -6.67 -18.35 -9.42
C ARG A 83 -7.22 -18.08 -10.82
N LYS A 84 -8.52 -18.30 -11.02
CA LYS A 84 -9.19 -18.09 -12.30
C LYS A 84 -8.96 -16.66 -12.79
N HIS A 85 -9.29 -15.66 -11.97
CA HIS A 85 -9.16 -14.26 -12.39
C HIS A 85 -7.72 -13.80 -12.54
N THR A 86 -6.78 -14.34 -11.74
CA THR A 86 -5.35 -14.05 -11.94
C THR A 86 -4.90 -14.48 -13.36
N VAL A 87 -5.32 -15.65 -13.83
CA VAL A 87 -4.98 -16.15 -15.17
C VAL A 87 -5.75 -15.41 -16.27
N GLU A 88 -7.05 -15.17 -16.08
CA GLU A 88 -7.92 -14.62 -17.13
C GLU A 88 -7.81 -13.10 -17.30
N ARG A 89 -7.48 -12.36 -16.22
CA ARG A 89 -7.62 -10.89 -16.17
C ARG A 89 -6.30 -10.15 -15.94
N MET A 90 -5.37 -10.73 -15.18
CA MET A 90 -4.12 -10.04 -14.84
C MET A 90 -3.02 -10.00 -15.92
N PRO A 91 -3.00 -10.82 -17.00
CA PRO A 91 -1.89 -10.79 -17.97
C PRO A 91 -1.61 -9.41 -18.59
N ALA A 92 -2.64 -8.60 -18.85
CA ALA A 92 -2.45 -7.26 -19.42
C ALA A 92 -1.73 -6.30 -18.44
N HIS A 93 -1.89 -6.51 -17.14
CA HIS A 93 -1.24 -5.71 -16.09
C HIS A 93 0.25 -6.05 -15.92
N VAL A 94 0.68 -7.23 -16.35
CA VAL A 94 2.09 -7.65 -16.30
C VAL A 94 2.95 -6.82 -17.25
N THR A 95 2.39 -6.47 -18.42
CA THR A 95 3.08 -5.74 -19.49
C THR A 95 2.61 -4.30 -19.63
N HIS A 96 1.92 -3.76 -18.63
CA HIS A 96 1.34 -2.41 -18.67
C HIS A 96 2.41 -1.32 -18.56
N VAL A 97 2.98 -0.90 -19.68
CA VAL A 97 4.05 0.13 -19.71
C VAL A 97 3.60 1.53 -19.30
N GLY A 98 2.29 1.82 -19.24
CA GLY A 98 1.75 3.17 -18.99
C GLY A 98 1.61 3.59 -17.52
N VAL A 99 1.73 2.67 -16.56
CA VAL A 99 1.50 2.96 -15.13
C VAL A 99 2.61 2.41 -14.24
N HIS A 100 2.68 2.90 -13.01
CA HIS A 100 3.63 2.44 -12.02
C HIS A 100 3.02 1.42 -11.03
N ASP A 101 1.75 1.07 -11.16
CA ASP A 101 0.95 0.31 -10.18
C ASP A 101 1.18 -1.21 -10.18
N HIS A 102 2.28 -1.67 -10.76
CA HIS A 102 2.62 -3.10 -10.88
C HIS A 102 2.67 -3.82 -9.52
N GLY A 103 3.19 -3.19 -8.47
CA GLY A 103 3.20 -3.75 -7.12
C GLY A 103 1.83 -3.76 -6.43
N PHE A 104 0.86 -2.98 -6.91
CA PHE A 104 -0.53 -3.07 -6.44
C PHE A 104 -1.29 -4.17 -7.17
N ASN A 105 -1.09 -4.28 -8.48
CA ASN A 105 -1.82 -5.26 -9.29
C ASN A 105 -1.25 -6.68 -9.17
N ASN A 106 0.04 -6.83 -9.47
CA ASN A 106 0.63 -8.14 -9.75
C ASN A 106 1.13 -8.83 -8.48
N VAL A 107 1.64 -8.09 -7.49
CA VAL A 107 2.06 -8.69 -6.21
C VAL A 107 0.85 -9.12 -5.38
N SER A 108 -0.24 -8.35 -5.40
CA SER A 108 -1.49 -8.69 -4.70
C SER A 108 -2.20 -9.94 -5.26
N THR A 109 -1.83 -10.39 -6.46
CA THR A 109 -2.40 -11.55 -7.15
C THR A 109 -1.38 -12.67 -7.28
N PHE A 110 -0.50 -12.62 -8.29
CA PHE A 110 0.55 -13.61 -8.53
C PHE A 110 1.44 -13.83 -7.30
N GLY A 111 1.82 -12.75 -6.62
CA GLY A 111 2.67 -12.81 -5.42
C GLY A 111 1.99 -13.55 -4.27
N ASN A 112 0.72 -13.27 -3.99
CA ASN A 112 -0.05 -13.98 -2.96
C ASN A 112 -0.21 -15.48 -3.29
N LEU A 113 -0.42 -15.85 -4.56
CA LEU A 113 -0.48 -17.27 -4.95
C LEU A 113 0.87 -17.99 -4.74
N LEU A 114 1.99 -17.36 -5.10
CA LEU A 114 3.32 -17.91 -4.82
C LEU A 114 3.56 -18.06 -3.32
N ARG A 115 3.21 -17.05 -2.53
CA ARG A 115 3.35 -17.11 -1.07
C ARG A 115 2.55 -18.25 -0.48
N LEU A 116 1.29 -18.43 -0.87
CA LEU A 116 0.47 -19.54 -0.37
C LEU A 116 1.07 -20.91 -0.72
N MET A 117 1.67 -21.08 -1.92
CA MET A 117 2.39 -22.32 -2.27
C MET A 117 3.64 -22.47 -1.39
N LYS A 118 4.41 -21.40 -1.20
CA LYS A 118 5.64 -21.40 -0.40
C LYS A 118 5.40 -21.73 1.07
N GLU A 119 4.32 -21.19 1.65
CA GLU A 119 3.87 -21.45 3.02
C GLU A 119 3.19 -22.82 3.17
N GLY A 120 3.00 -23.59 2.08
CA GLY A 120 2.32 -24.88 2.10
C GLY A 120 0.81 -24.81 2.35
N LYS A 121 0.20 -23.62 2.25
CA LYS A 121 -1.25 -23.40 2.39
C LYS A 121 -2.04 -23.92 1.19
N ILE A 122 -1.39 -24.04 0.02
CA ILE A 122 -1.92 -24.73 -1.15
C ILE A 122 -0.89 -25.74 -1.68
N PRO A 123 -1.33 -26.83 -2.32
CA PRO A 123 -0.41 -27.81 -2.89
C PRO A 123 0.51 -27.18 -3.94
N GLU A 124 1.72 -27.71 -4.03
CA GLU A 124 2.67 -27.37 -5.08
C GLU A 124 2.09 -27.67 -6.48
N ASP A 125 2.12 -26.66 -7.35
CA ASP A 125 1.81 -26.78 -8.77
C ASP A 125 2.89 -26.06 -9.57
N VAL A 126 3.76 -26.85 -10.20
CA VAL A 126 4.93 -26.36 -10.93
C VAL A 126 4.53 -25.44 -12.10
N TRP A 127 3.41 -25.70 -12.76
CA TRP A 127 2.96 -24.84 -13.86
C TRP A 127 2.52 -23.48 -13.31
N GLN A 128 1.71 -23.48 -12.25
CA GLN A 128 1.25 -22.24 -11.60
C GLN A 128 2.42 -21.44 -11.00
N ARG A 129 3.38 -22.11 -10.35
CA ARG A 129 4.61 -21.48 -9.85
C ARG A 129 5.35 -20.76 -10.96
N ASN A 130 5.73 -21.48 -12.01
CA ASN A 130 6.48 -20.91 -13.13
C ASN A 130 5.72 -19.75 -13.82
N TYR A 131 4.40 -19.88 -13.93
CA TYR A 131 3.55 -18.83 -14.50
C TYR A 131 3.58 -17.55 -13.65
N ASN A 132 3.39 -17.69 -12.34
CA ASN A 132 3.39 -16.56 -11.41
C ASN A 132 4.80 -15.93 -11.31
N GLU A 133 5.86 -16.73 -11.27
CA GLU A 133 7.24 -16.24 -11.25
C GLU A 133 7.57 -15.46 -12.52
N LEU A 134 7.24 -15.99 -13.70
CA LEU A 134 7.43 -15.27 -14.97
C LEU A 134 6.64 -13.96 -15.01
N ALA A 135 5.39 -13.96 -14.54
CA ALA A 135 4.58 -12.76 -14.45
C ALA A 135 5.22 -11.70 -13.54
N LEU A 136 5.70 -12.09 -12.36
CA LEU A 136 6.32 -11.16 -11.41
C LEU A 136 7.68 -10.64 -11.89
N MET A 137 8.53 -11.51 -12.45
CA MET A 137 9.79 -11.13 -13.08
C MET A 137 9.57 -10.10 -14.19
N THR A 138 8.63 -10.38 -15.09
CA THR A 138 8.28 -9.48 -16.21
C THR A 138 7.72 -8.17 -15.69
N SER A 139 6.80 -8.22 -14.72
CA SER A 139 6.20 -7.04 -14.10
C SER A 139 7.25 -6.12 -13.46
N GLY A 140 8.20 -6.67 -12.69
CA GLY A 140 9.27 -5.90 -12.08
C GLY A 140 10.20 -5.27 -13.13
N ALA A 141 10.55 -5.99 -14.19
CA ALA A 141 11.34 -5.44 -15.29
C ALA A 141 10.60 -4.33 -16.05
N VAL A 142 9.32 -4.53 -16.38
CA VAL A 142 8.49 -3.54 -17.09
C VAL A 142 8.34 -2.27 -16.26
N GLN A 143 7.97 -2.37 -14.98
CA GLN A 143 7.91 -1.22 -14.10
C GLN A 143 9.26 -0.51 -14.01
N ALA A 144 10.34 -1.27 -13.88
CA ALA A 144 11.67 -0.71 -13.82
C ALA A 144 11.97 0.14 -15.05
N THR A 145 11.52 -0.20 -16.27
CA THR A 145 11.75 0.59 -17.49
C THR A 145 11.25 2.03 -17.42
N ARG A 146 10.27 2.32 -16.57
CA ARG A 146 9.69 3.66 -16.38
C ARG A 146 10.61 4.57 -15.56
N TRP A 147 11.81 4.82 -16.04
CA TRP A 147 12.87 5.47 -15.28
C TRP A 147 13.12 6.91 -15.73
N THR A 148 13.21 7.83 -14.75
CA THR A 148 13.72 9.18 -14.94
C THR A 148 15.02 9.33 -14.14
N SER A 149 16.10 9.71 -14.83
CA SER A 149 17.37 10.03 -14.18
C SER A 149 17.37 11.45 -13.63
N ILE A 150 17.94 11.63 -12.45
CA ILE A 150 18.20 12.91 -11.79
C ILE A 150 19.68 12.98 -11.38
N PRO A 151 20.25 14.16 -11.03
CA PRO A 151 21.69 14.29 -10.78
C PRO A 151 22.27 13.25 -9.81
N ASP A 152 21.53 12.91 -8.75
CA ASP A 152 21.96 12.00 -7.70
C ASP A 152 21.27 10.62 -7.76
N GLY A 153 20.74 10.21 -8.92
CA GLY A 153 20.14 8.88 -9.08
C GLY A 153 18.98 8.86 -10.07
N GLY A 154 17.81 8.43 -9.61
CA GLY A 154 16.60 8.42 -10.43
C GLY A 154 15.43 7.75 -9.75
N TYR A 155 14.29 7.76 -10.43
CA TYR A 155 13.05 7.22 -9.90
C TYR A 155 12.20 6.56 -10.97
N VAL A 156 11.35 5.62 -10.55
CA VAL A 156 10.24 5.13 -11.34
C VAL A 156 9.15 6.20 -11.43
N TYR A 157 8.88 6.73 -12.63
CA TYR A 157 7.94 7.84 -12.80
C TYR A 157 6.47 7.38 -12.83
N SER A 158 5.59 8.23 -12.30
CA SER A 158 4.16 7.96 -12.14
C SER A 158 3.42 7.91 -13.48
N PHE A 159 2.12 7.58 -13.49
CA PHE A 159 1.32 7.61 -14.72
C PHE A 159 1.25 9.01 -15.35
N ASN A 160 1.49 10.07 -14.57
CA ASN A 160 1.44 11.46 -15.03
C ASN A 160 2.60 11.78 -16.01
N GLY A 161 3.68 11.00 -15.97
CA GLY A 161 4.76 11.03 -16.95
C GLY A 161 6.16 11.22 -16.34
N PRO A 162 7.21 11.31 -17.18
CA PRO A 162 8.61 11.28 -16.73
C PRO A 162 8.99 12.35 -15.70
N HIS A 163 8.29 13.48 -15.71
CA HIS A 163 8.52 14.60 -14.79
C HIS A 163 8.00 14.34 -13.36
N SER A 164 7.24 13.27 -13.14
CA SER A 164 6.40 13.10 -11.94
C SER A 164 6.87 11.94 -11.05
N LEU A 165 7.13 12.25 -9.78
CA LEU A 165 7.40 11.29 -8.70
C LEU A 165 6.27 11.35 -7.66
N PHE A 166 5.37 10.36 -7.67
CA PHE A 166 4.31 10.26 -6.66
C PHE A 166 4.81 9.54 -5.40
N SER A 167 4.25 9.89 -4.24
CA SER A 167 4.59 9.25 -2.96
C SER A 167 4.17 7.79 -2.86
N ASP A 168 3.16 7.34 -3.61
CA ASP A 168 2.63 5.95 -3.57
C ASP A 168 3.50 4.93 -4.32
N THR A 169 4.31 5.41 -5.27
CA THR A 169 5.27 4.61 -6.04
C THR A 169 6.22 3.79 -5.16
N ILE A 170 6.56 4.27 -3.95
CA ILE A 170 7.38 3.57 -2.97
C ILE A 170 6.81 2.19 -2.60
N ARG A 171 5.48 2.08 -2.51
CA ARG A 171 4.83 0.80 -2.18
C ARG A 171 4.72 -0.12 -3.39
N SER A 172 4.73 0.45 -4.59
CA SER A 172 4.78 -0.34 -5.82
C SER A 172 6.17 -0.98 -6.06
N MET A 173 7.22 -0.51 -5.36
CA MET A 173 8.56 -1.12 -5.43
C MET A 173 8.62 -2.58 -5.00
N ARG A 174 7.57 -3.10 -4.35
CA ARG A 174 7.41 -4.53 -4.09
C ARG A 174 7.58 -5.39 -5.34
N ALA A 175 7.18 -4.90 -6.53
CA ALA A 175 7.38 -5.66 -7.77
C ALA A 175 8.86 -5.78 -8.18
N LEU A 176 9.67 -4.73 -7.98
CA LEU A 176 11.11 -4.78 -8.23
C LEU A 176 11.82 -5.67 -7.20
N ALA A 177 11.44 -5.57 -5.92
CA ALA A 177 11.95 -6.43 -4.85
C ALA A 177 11.70 -7.92 -5.16
N VAL A 178 10.46 -8.27 -5.46
CA VAL A 178 10.06 -9.64 -5.80
C VAL A 178 10.77 -10.15 -7.06
N ALA A 179 10.84 -9.35 -8.12
CA ALA A 179 11.53 -9.76 -9.35
C ALA A 179 13.05 -9.94 -9.11
N HIS A 180 13.66 -9.10 -8.26
CA HIS A 180 15.05 -9.27 -7.83
C HIS A 180 15.26 -10.59 -7.09
N MET A 181 14.39 -10.93 -6.13
CA MET A 181 14.46 -12.21 -5.40
C MET A 181 14.35 -13.44 -6.30
N LEU A 182 13.57 -13.33 -7.38
CA LEU A 182 13.46 -14.37 -8.41
C LEU A 182 14.67 -14.41 -9.37
N GLY A 183 15.74 -13.66 -9.08
CA GLY A 183 16.98 -13.62 -9.85
C GLY A 183 16.86 -12.86 -11.18
N HIS A 184 15.82 -12.05 -11.36
CA HIS A 184 15.57 -11.36 -12.61
C HIS A 184 16.39 -10.06 -12.74
N THR A 185 16.60 -9.63 -13.99
CA THR A 185 17.26 -8.37 -14.32
C THR A 185 16.60 -7.75 -15.53
N LEU A 186 16.47 -6.43 -15.54
CA LEU A 186 16.07 -5.71 -16.74
C LEU A 186 17.27 -5.67 -17.72
N ARG A 187 17.03 -6.01 -18.99
CA ARG A 187 18.01 -5.88 -20.08
C ARG A 187 17.68 -4.64 -20.91
N GLY A 188 18.61 -3.69 -20.93
CA GLY A 188 18.56 -2.48 -21.74
C GLY A 188 19.25 -2.63 -23.09
N GLU A 189 19.54 -1.47 -23.71
CA GLU A 189 20.25 -1.41 -24.98
C GLU A 189 21.62 -2.12 -24.89
N GLN A 190 21.99 -2.84 -25.95
CA GLN A 190 23.23 -3.64 -26.01
C GLN A 190 23.40 -4.61 -24.84
N ASP A 191 22.29 -5.24 -24.41
CA ASP A 191 22.22 -6.20 -23.30
C ASP A 191 22.66 -5.65 -21.93
N GLN A 192 22.73 -4.33 -21.78
CA GLN A 192 23.08 -3.69 -20.51
C GLN A 192 22.18 -4.22 -19.39
N LYS A 193 22.80 -4.83 -18.38
CA LYS A 193 22.09 -5.29 -17.19
C LYS A 193 21.74 -4.11 -16.31
N VAL A 194 20.47 -4.03 -15.92
CA VAL A 194 19.97 -3.09 -14.93
C VAL A 194 19.54 -3.88 -13.69
N SER A 195 20.16 -3.56 -12.55
CA SER A 195 19.81 -4.16 -11.27
C SER A 195 18.46 -3.62 -10.79
N LEU A 196 17.54 -4.53 -10.47
CA LEU A 196 16.22 -4.20 -9.95
C LEU A 196 16.31 -3.70 -8.51
N LEU A 197 17.17 -4.31 -7.68
CA LEU A 197 17.49 -3.83 -6.34
C LEU A 197 18.09 -2.42 -6.35
N ALA A 198 19.03 -2.14 -7.27
CA ALA A 198 19.62 -0.80 -7.37
C ALA A 198 18.59 0.25 -7.81
N ARG A 199 17.72 -0.06 -8.78
CA ARG A 199 16.62 0.84 -9.18
C ARG A 199 15.63 1.08 -8.05
N MET A 200 15.32 0.03 -7.28
CA MET A 200 14.46 0.13 -6.12
C MET A 200 15.04 1.09 -5.07
N ILE A 201 16.30 0.90 -4.67
CA ILE A 201 16.94 1.73 -3.64
C ILE A 201 17.07 3.18 -4.10
N ALA A 202 17.49 3.43 -5.34
CA ALA A 202 17.57 4.79 -5.89
C ALA A 202 16.19 5.48 -5.95
N HIS A 203 15.13 4.74 -6.29
CA HIS A 203 13.77 5.27 -6.27
C HIS A 203 13.28 5.60 -4.86
N ILE A 204 13.57 4.73 -3.88
CA ILE A 204 13.27 4.98 -2.46
C ILE A 204 14.00 6.23 -2.00
N GLU A 205 15.29 6.36 -2.27
CA GLU A 205 16.10 7.52 -1.91
C GLU A 205 15.50 8.82 -2.47
N ALA A 206 15.19 8.85 -3.77
CA ALA A 206 14.53 10.01 -4.38
C ALA A 206 13.18 10.32 -3.72
N THR A 207 12.34 9.31 -3.47
CA THR A 207 11.04 9.51 -2.80
C THR A 207 11.23 10.11 -1.40
N LEU A 208 12.17 9.58 -0.62
CA LEU A 208 12.41 10.03 0.74
C LEU A 208 13.10 11.39 0.81
N GLN A 209 13.87 11.76 -0.20
CA GLN A 209 14.48 13.08 -0.31
C GLN A 209 13.47 14.16 -0.71
N TYR A 210 12.60 13.88 -1.68
CA TYR A 210 11.78 14.90 -2.31
C TYR A 210 10.33 14.93 -1.80
N ASN A 211 9.75 13.77 -1.46
CA ASN A 211 8.36 13.69 -1.00
C ASN A 211 8.20 13.82 0.52
N VAL A 212 9.20 13.45 1.31
CA VAL A 212 9.15 13.53 2.79
C VAL A 212 9.80 14.80 3.30
N TYR A 213 9.16 15.43 4.28
CA TYR A 213 9.64 16.62 4.97
C TYR A 213 10.12 16.25 6.37
N TYR A 214 11.25 16.81 6.81
CA TYR A 214 11.95 16.39 8.02
C TYR A 214 12.00 17.48 9.10
N GLY A 215 11.53 18.70 8.83
CA GLY A 215 11.63 19.80 9.77
C GLY A 215 13.05 20.34 9.95
N GLU A 216 13.86 20.24 8.90
CA GLU A 216 15.29 20.60 8.89
C GLU A 216 15.55 21.89 8.11
N ASN A 217 14.53 22.75 8.04
CA ASN A 217 14.56 24.02 7.33
C ASN A 217 14.82 23.88 5.82
N ARG A 218 14.24 22.85 5.19
CA ARG A 218 14.22 22.71 3.72
C ARG A 218 13.59 23.94 3.07
N ASP A 219 12.45 24.39 3.61
CA ASP A 219 11.73 25.60 3.22
C ASP A 219 10.73 26.04 4.33
N GLY A 220 9.94 27.09 4.08
CA GLY A 220 8.97 27.62 5.06
C GLY A 220 7.75 26.74 5.35
N TYR A 221 7.59 25.61 4.65
CA TYR A 221 6.53 24.62 4.82
C TYR A 221 7.08 23.24 5.26
N ASP A 222 8.34 23.19 5.72
CA ASP A 222 9.02 21.99 6.18
C ASP A 222 8.56 21.57 7.58
N VAL A 223 7.39 20.92 7.63
CA VAL A 223 6.85 20.30 8.84
C VAL A 223 7.35 18.85 8.90
N ALA A 224 7.94 18.45 10.03
CA ALA A 224 8.46 17.09 10.20
C ALA A 224 7.36 16.03 9.98
N GLY A 225 7.64 15.07 9.10
CA GLY A 225 6.78 13.92 8.79
C GLY A 225 5.66 14.20 7.80
N ARG A 226 5.50 15.45 7.38
CA ARG A 226 4.63 15.80 6.26
C ARG A 226 5.13 15.09 4.99
N VAL A 227 4.19 14.58 4.21
CA VAL A 227 4.44 13.99 2.89
C VAL A 227 3.72 14.82 1.84
N VAL A 228 4.42 15.20 0.77
CA VAL A 228 3.78 15.72 -0.44
C VAL A 228 3.41 14.57 -1.37
N HIS A 229 2.23 14.68 -1.96
CA HIS A 229 1.71 13.67 -2.89
C HIS A 229 2.60 13.50 -4.12
N GLU A 230 3.01 14.58 -4.77
CA GLU A 230 3.79 14.53 -6.01
C GLU A 230 4.98 15.50 -5.97
N SER A 231 6.10 15.09 -6.52
CA SER A 231 7.29 15.91 -6.76
C SER A 231 7.54 16.04 -8.26
N ILE A 232 7.77 17.27 -8.73
CA ILE A 232 7.95 17.57 -10.16
C ILE A 232 9.42 17.85 -10.47
N PHE A 233 9.91 17.25 -11.56
CA PHE A 233 11.27 17.41 -12.06
C PHE A 233 11.27 17.88 -13.52
N ASN A 234 12.35 18.52 -13.94
CA ASN A 234 12.57 18.84 -15.34
C ASN A 234 13.13 17.62 -16.09
N PRO A 235 12.42 17.05 -17.07
CA PRO A 235 12.90 15.87 -17.79
C PRO A 235 14.14 16.15 -18.66
N ASN A 236 14.46 17.43 -18.94
CA ASN A 236 15.61 17.77 -19.77
C ASN A 236 16.95 17.70 -19.02
N ASN A 237 16.94 17.93 -17.70
CA ASN A 237 18.18 17.98 -16.91
C ASN A 237 18.09 17.34 -15.51
N GLY A 238 16.92 16.84 -15.11
CA GLY A 238 16.71 16.18 -13.82
C GLY A 238 16.55 17.11 -12.63
N ASP A 239 16.51 18.44 -12.82
CA ASP A 239 16.38 19.39 -11.71
C ASP A 239 15.00 19.32 -11.07
N TYR A 240 14.96 19.29 -9.74
CA TYR A 240 13.72 19.45 -8.98
C TYR A 240 13.07 20.82 -9.24
N ARG A 241 11.75 20.84 -9.41
CA ARG A 241 10.96 22.05 -9.67
C ARG A 241 10.13 22.46 -8.48
N CYS A 242 9.21 21.60 -8.05
CA CYS A 242 8.27 21.95 -6.99
C CYS A 242 7.51 20.73 -6.44
N PRO A 243 6.94 20.87 -5.23
CA PRO A 243 5.88 19.98 -4.77
C PRO A 243 4.61 20.20 -5.62
N SER A 244 3.82 19.13 -5.78
CA SER A 244 2.55 19.09 -6.52
C SER A 244 1.57 18.13 -5.83
N THR A 245 0.33 18.09 -6.32
CA THR A 245 -0.67 17.09 -5.92
C THR A 245 -1.73 16.90 -7.00
N GLN A 246 -2.19 15.66 -7.18
CA GLN A 246 -3.41 15.37 -7.95
C GLN A 246 -4.65 15.22 -7.04
N GLN A 247 -4.52 14.52 -5.91
CA GLN A 247 -5.65 14.11 -5.06
C GLN A 247 -5.73 14.81 -3.70
N GLY A 248 -4.66 15.47 -3.27
CA GLY A 248 -4.62 16.27 -2.04
C GLY A 248 -5.18 17.67 -2.24
N TYR A 249 -5.44 18.36 -1.13
CA TYR A 249 -5.95 19.74 -1.15
C TYR A 249 -4.94 20.73 -1.73
N SER A 250 -3.68 20.60 -1.31
CA SER A 250 -2.62 21.54 -1.66
C SER A 250 -1.27 20.84 -1.75
N PRO A 251 -0.34 21.27 -2.63
CA PRO A 251 1.05 20.84 -2.59
C PRO A 251 1.77 21.16 -1.28
N PHE A 252 1.16 21.96 -0.39
CA PHE A 252 1.68 22.35 0.92
C PHE A 252 0.90 21.72 2.10
N SER A 253 -0.10 20.89 1.83
CA SER A 253 -0.78 20.08 2.85
C SER A 253 -0.30 18.62 2.78
N THR A 254 -0.94 17.72 3.54
CA THR A 254 -0.67 16.27 3.48
C THR A 254 -1.95 15.52 3.19
N TRP A 255 -2.05 15.00 1.97
CA TRP A 255 -3.04 14.00 1.62
C TRP A 255 -2.77 12.72 2.38
N THR A 256 -3.73 12.28 3.20
CA THR A 256 -3.45 11.31 4.26
C THR A 256 -3.22 9.90 3.73
N ARG A 257 -3.75 9.55 2.56
CA ARG A 257 -3.40 8.30 1.88
C ARG A 257 -1.99 8.30 1.30
N GLY A 258 -1.51 9.44 0.78
CA GLY A 258 -0.12 9.58 0.33
C GLY A 258 0.87 9.39 1.47
N LEU A 259 0.57 9.97 2.65
CA LEU A 259 1.30 9.71 3.89
C LEU A 259 1.30 8.22 4.26
N ALA A 260 0.12 7.59 4.26
CA ALA A 260 -0.01 6.18 4.61
C ALA A 260 0.80 5.25 3.68
N TRP A 261 0.88 5.58 2.38
CA TRP A 261 1.71 4.84 1.44
C TRP A 261 3.20 4.89 1.75
N VAL A 262 3.71 6.05 2.16
CA VAL A 262 5.11 6.16 2.59
C VAL A 262 5.34 5.40 3.89
N MET A 263 4.44 5.52 4.88
CA MET A 263 4.54 4.77 6.14
C MET A 263 4.62 3.25 5.90
N CYS A 264 3.65 2.71 5.14
CA CYS A 264 3.60 1.28 4.84
C CYS A 264 4.76 0.85 3.94
N GLY A 265 5.08 1.62 2.90
CA GLY A 265 6.17 1.32 1.98
C GLY A 265 7.52 1.29 2.68
N CYS A 266 7.83 2.27 3.53
CA CYS A 266 9.09 2.26 4.28
C CYS A 266 9.19 1.04 5.21
N ALA A 267 8.12 0.71 5.94
CA ALA A 267 8.11 -0.42 6.85
C ALA A 267 8.25 -1.77 6.13
N GLU A 268 7.52 -1.98 5.03
CA GLU A 268 7.64 -3.19 4.19
C GLU A 268 9.06 -3.33 3.60
N GLN A 269 9.68 -2.23 3.18
CA GLN A 269 11.04 -2.27 2.63
C GLN A 269 12.11 -2.51 3.70
N LEU A 270 11.94 -1.99 4.92
CA LEU A 270 12.83 -2.33 6.05
C LEU A 270 12.80 -3.83 6.34
N GLU A 271 11.62 -4.44 6.38
CA GLU A 271 11.47 -5.89 6.56
C GLU A 271 12.12 -6.68 5.42
N TYR A 272 11.93 -6.23 4.17
CA TYR A 272 12.55 -6.86 3.00
C TYR A 272 14.08 -6.80 3.05
N LEU A 273 14.66 -5.67 3.45
CA LEU A 273 16.12 -5.53 3.52
C LEU A 273 16.76 -6.51 4.50
N GLN A 274 16.05 -6.97 5.55
CA GLN A 274 16.56 -7.96 6.51
C GLN A 274 16.94 -9.30 5.87
N ILE A 275 16.38 -9.63 4.70
CA ILE A 275 16.67 -10.88 3.99
C ILE A 275 17.64 -10.72 2.82
N ILE A 276 18.07 -9.50 2.51
CA ILE A 276 19.04 -9.22 1.44
C ILE A 276 20.46 -9.34 1.96
N GLY A 277 21.37 -9.90 1.15
CA GLY A 277 22.77 -10.06 1.54
C GLY A 277 23.49 -8.72 1.69
N ASP A 278 24.40 -8.64 2.67
CA ASP A 278 25.21 -7.43 2.89
C ASP A 278 26.09 -7.09 1.66
N ASP A 279 26.56 -8.10 0.94
CA ASP A 279 27.37 -7.95 -0.27
C ASP A 279 26.64 -7.26 -1.42
N GLU A 280 25.31 -7.46 -1.52
CA GLU A 280 24.47 -6.76 -2.48
C GLU A 280 24.26 -5.29 -2.08
N LEU A 281 24.10 -5.01 -0.79
CA LEU A 281 23.86 -3.67 -0.26
C LEU A 281 25.13 -2.81 -0.18
N ASP A 282 26.31 -3.41 0.00
CA ASP A 282 27.59 -2.71 0.05
C ASP A 282 27.85 -1.89 -1.23
N GLN A 283 27.39 -2.41 -2.38
CA GLN A 283 27.49 -1.71 -3.66
C GLN A 283 26.52 -0.51 -3.78
N LEU A 284 25.57 -0.39 -2.84
CA LEU A 284 24.45 0.55 -2.84
C LEU A 284 24.48 1.46 -1.60
N GLY A 285 25.65 1.63 -0.98
CA GLY A 285 25.86 2.49 0.19
C GLY A 285 25.91 1.75 1.53
N GLY A 286 25.73 0.43 1.52
CA GLY A 286 25.79 -0.44 2.70
C GLY A 286 24.50 -0.47 3.51
N ARG A 287 24.23 -1.61 4.16
CA ARG A 287 23.01 -1.84 4.95
C ARG A 287 22.68 -0.70 5.89
N ALA A 288 23.67 -0.28 6.69
CA ALA A 288 23.47 0.74 7.71
C ALA A 288 22.96 2.06 7.14
N SER A 289 23.44 2.47 5.96
CA SER A 289 22.99 3.71 5.30
C SER A 289 21.57 3.57 4.77
N VAL A 290 21.28 2.49 4.04
CA VAL A 290 19.98 2.25 3.42
C VAL A 290 18.89 2.10 4.47
N GLU A 291 19.14 1.30 5.51
CA GLU A 291 18.21 1.12 6.63
C GLU A 291 18.03 2.41 7.43
N ALA A 292 19.09 3.19 7.69
CA ALA A 292 18.97 4.46 8.41
C ALA A 292 18.08 5.47 7.67
N MET A 293 18.22 5.56 6.35
CA MET A 293 17.41 6.45 5.50
C MET A 293 15.92 6.06 5.54
N LEU A 294 15.61 4.77 5.35
CA LEU A 294 14.25 4.25 5.44
C LEU A 294 13.66 4.39 6.85
N LEU A 295 14.43 4.04 7.88
CA LEU A 295 13.97 4.09 9.26
C LEU A 295 13.68 5.53 9.71
N ARG A 296 14.51 6.48 9.29
CA ARG A 296 14.29 7.91 9.54
C ARG A 296 12.95 8.36 8.95
N ALA A 297 12.68 8.02 7.69
CA ALA A 297 11.42 8.35 7.03
C ALA A 297 10.21 7.64 7.68
N ALA A 298 10.33 6.34 8.00
CA ALA A 298 9.28 5.57 8.64
C ALA A 298 8.88 6.18 9.99
N ARG A 299 9.85 6.53 10.84
CA ARG A 299 9.59 7.16 12.15
C ARG A 299 8.92 8.51 12.01
N VAL A 300 9.52 9.42 11.23
CA VAL A 300 9.01 10.79 11.15
C VAL A 300 7.60 10.84 10.57
N THR A 301 7.28 10.00 9.58
CA THR A 301 5.94 9.92 8.99
C THR A 301 4.93 9.24 9.93
N CYS A 302 5.31 8.17 10.63
CA CYS A 302 4.45 7.52 11.62
C CYS A 302 4.17 8.41 12.83
N ASP A 303 5.17 9.16 13.32
CA ASP A 303 5.02 10.14 14.38
C ASP A 303 4.05 11.25 13.95
N PHE A 304 4.24 11.82 12.76
CA PHE A 304 3.33 12.82 12.20
C PHE A 304 1.90 12.28 12.06
N TYR A 305 1.73 11.02 11.66
CA TYR A 305 0.40 10.40 11.61
C TYR A 305 -0.29 10.36 12.98
N ILE A 306 0.42 9.86 14.00
CA ILE A 306 -0.11 9.70 15.36
C ILE A 306 -0.43 11.05 16.03
N GLU A 307 0.41 12.05 15.76
CA GLU A 307 0.42 13.32 16.48
C GLU A 307 -0.34 14.43 15.77
N SER A 308 -0.40 14.40 14.43
CA SER A 308 -0.87 15.54 13.63
C SER A 308 -1.85 15.19 12.51
N ALA A 309 -1.84 13.97 11.96
CA ALA A 309 -2.67 13.63 10.80
C ALA A 309 -3.97 12.87 11.14
N ALA A 310 -3.97 12.08 12.21
CA ALA A 310 -5.11 11.27 12.60
C ALA A 310 -5.93 11.92 13.73
N ALA A 311 -7.25 11.69 13.69
CA ALA A 311 -8.11 12.00 14.83
C ALA A 311 -7.80 11.06 16.02
N ALA A 312 -8.39 11.31 17.19
CA ALA A 312 -8.07 10.56 18.42
C ALA A 312 -8.29 9.04 18.31
N CYS A 313 -9.23 8.62 17.46
CA CYS A 313 -9.52 7.21 17.17
C CYS A 313 -8.64 6.60 16.07
N GLY A 314 -7.61 7.31 15.59
CA GLY A 314 -6.70 6.82 14.56
C GLY A 314 -7.27 6.85 13.14
N ILE A 315 -8.37 7.55 12.90
CA ILE A 315 -8.94 7.72 11.55
C ILE A 315 -8.64 9.15 11.08
N PRO A 316 -7.97 9.35 9.94
CA PRO A 316 -7.65 10.67 9.44
C PRO A 316 -8.80 11.26 8.62
N TYR A 317 -8.82 12.60 8.55
CA TYR A 317 -9.51 13.28 7.47
C TYR A 317 -8.75 13.09 6.15
N TRP A 318 -9.39 13.28 5.00
CA TRP A 318 -8.78 13.00 3.70
C TRP A 318 -7.47 13.79 3.43
N ASP A 319 -7.33 14.97 4.03
CA ASP A 319 -6.14 15.82 3.93
C ASP A 319 -5.97 16.67 5.20
N THR A 320 -4.74 16.81 5.70
CA THR A 320 -4.44 17.57 6.95
C THR A 320 -4.60 19.08 6.82
N GLY A 321 -4.62 19.60 5.60
CA GLY A 321 -4.81 21.01 5.29
C GLY A 321 -6.17 21.32 4.69
N ALA A 322 -7.11 20.36 4.66
CA ALA A 322 -8.42 20.57 4.06
C ALA A 322 -9.13 21.79 4.68
N PRO A 323 -9.70 22.70 3.88
CA PRO A 323 -10.10 24.03 4.33
C PRO A 323 -11.26 23.99 5.34
N GLY A 324 -12.14 22.99 5.26
CA GLY A 324 -13.25 22.79 6.19
C GLY A 324 -12.82 22.31 7.58
N LEU A 325 -11.58 21.85 7.76
CA LEU A 325 -11.06 21.48 9.09
C LEU A 325 -11.09 22.65 10.09
N VAL A 326 -11.06 23.90 9.61
CA VAL A 326 -11.19 25.10 10.48
C VAL A 326 -12.51 25.14 11.26
N TYR A 327 -13.56 24.48 10.75
CA TYR A 327 -14.85 24.38 11.41
C TYR A 327 -14.92 23.19 12.38
N LEU A 328 -14.00 22.22 12.24
CA LEU A 328 -13.86 21.05 13.09
C LEU A 328 -12.82 21.34 14.19
N LYS A 329 -13.21 22.18 15.17
CA LYS A 329 -12.32 22.57 16.27
C LYS A 329 -11.77 21.33 17.00
N ASP A 330 -10.45 21.33 17.19
CA ASP A 330 -9.71 20.31 17.94
C ASP A 330 -9.91 18.88 17.41
N TRP A 331 -10.04 18.73 16.08
CA TRP A 331 -10.37 17.46 15.45
C TRP A 331 -9.31 16.36 15.70
N THR A 332 -8.04 16.71 15.91
CA THR A 332 -6.97 15.75 16.22
C THR A 332 -7.12 15.09 17.60
N ASN A 333 -7.73 15.80 18.56
CA ASN A 333 -7.99 15.29 19.90
C ASN A 333 -9.40 14.73 20.09
N ARG A 334 -10.23 14.72 19.04
CA ARG A 334 -11.58 14.17 19.05
C ARG A 334 -11.66 12.92 18.19
N ARG A 335 -12.66 12.07 18.41
CA ARG A 335 -12.95 10.98 17.47
C ARG A 335 -13.38 11.61 16.13
N ALA A 336 -12.94 11.02 15.02
CA ALA A 336 -13.38 11.43 13.70
C ALA A 336 -14.90 11.21 13.57
N ASP A 337 -15.58 12.16 12.91
CA ASP A 337 -17.01 12.07 12.63
C ASP A 337 -17.21 11.97 11.12
N PRO A 338 -17.47 10.77 10.55
CA PRO A 338 -17.68 10.63 9.11
C PRO A 338 -18.95 11.32 8.58
N PHE A 339 -19.84 11.80 9.45
CA PHE A 339 -21.13 12.39 9.09
C PHE A 339 -21.21 13.89 9.33
N ASN A 340 -20.08 14.54 9.61
CA ASN A 340 -20.00 15.99 9.78
C ASN A 340 -20.36 16.76 8.49
N ASP A 341 -20.38 18.09 8.58
CA ASP A 341 -20.84 18.96 7.49
C ASP A 341 -19.70 19.59 6.65
N TYR A 342 -18.44 19.29 6.97
CA TYR A 342 -17.29 20.09 6.54
C TYR A 342 -16.25 19.32 5.73
N GLU A 343 -15.74 18.18 6.23
CA GLU A 343 -14.70 17.41 5.53
C GLU A 343 -14.87 15.89 5.69
N PRO A 344 -14.69 15.09 4.62
CA PRO A 344 -14.78 13.64 4.73
C PRO A 344 -13.55 13.03 5.42
N VAL A 345 -13.77 11.89 6.06
CA VAL A 345 -12.70 11.02 6.55
C VAL A 345 -12.18 10.14 5.42
N ASP A 346 -10.99 9.56 5.59
CA ASP A 346 -10.52 8.50 4.70
C ASP A 346 -10.08 7.27 5.49
N SER A 347 -10.99 6.31 5.61
CA SER A 347 -10.72 5.04 6.29
C SER A 347 -9.70 4.17 5.54
N SER A 348 -9.54 4.36 4.22
CA SER A 348 -8.55 3.61 3.46
C SER A 348 -7.13 4.00 3.84
N ALA A 349 -6.86 5.30 4.03
CA ALA A 349 -5.61 5.79 4.59
C ALA A 349 -5.34 5.20 5.98
N ALA A 350 -6.36 5.07 6.83
CA ALA A 350 -6.21 4.44 8.14
C ALA A 350 -5.83 2.96 8.06
N ALA A 351 -6.46 2.18 7.18
CA ALA A 351 -6.13 0.76 7.01
C ALA A 351 -4.66 0.59 6.60
N ILE A 352 -4.19 1.39 5.64
CA ILE A 352 -2.82 1.38 5.15
C ILE A 352 -1.84 1.85 6.23
N ALA A 353 -2.17 2.94 6.94
CA ALA A 353 -1.34 3.48 8.00
C ALA A 353 -1.18 2.48 9.15
N ALA A 354 -2.25 1.75 9.50
CA ALA A 354 -2.18 0.68 10.49
C ALA A 354 -1.21 -0.43 10.09
N GLN A 355 -1.15 -0.79 8.80
CA GLN A 355 -0.14 -1.74 8.31
C GLN A 355 1.27 -1.20 8.51
N GLY A 356 1.53 0.07 8.15
CA GLY A 356 2.83 0.70 8.38
C GLY A 356 3.21 0.80 9.85
N LEU A 357 2.28 1.19 10.72
CA LEU A 357 2.47 1.29 12.17
C LEU A 357 2.81 -0.07 12.81
N LEU A 358 2.06 -1.12 12.46
CA LEU A 358 2.30 -2.45 13.01
C LEU A 358 3.62 -3.04 12.53
N ARG A 359 3.94 -2.90 11.23
CA ARG A 359 5.21 -3.38 10.67
C ARG A 359 6.43 -2.63 11.24
N LEU A 360 6.35 -1.30 11.34
CA LEU A 360 7.42 -0.52 11.99
C LEU A 360 7.55 -0.88 13.47
N GLY A 361 6.42 -1.03 14.17
CA GLY A 361 6.40 -1.48 15.56
C GLY A 361 7.03 -2.86 15.74
N HIS A 362 6.78 -3.79 14.83
CA HIS A 362 7.40 -5.11 14.84
C HIS A 362 8.91 -5.05 14.55
N TYR A 363 9.32 -4.32 13.51
CA TYR A 363 10.73 -4.14 13.14
C TYR A 363 11.57 -3.53 14.26
N LEU A 364 10.99 -2.61 15.04
CA LEU A 364 11.63 -1.95 16.19
C LEU A 364 11.43 -2.67 17.52
N ASP A 365 11.01 -3.94 17.49
CA ASP A 365 10.55 -4.69 18.64
C ASP A 365 9.33 -4.05 19.35
N ALA A 366 8.18 -4.69 19.17
CA ALA A 366 6.88 -4.23 19.68
C ALA A 366 6.81 -4.17 21.22
N ALA A 367 7.74 -4.82 21.93
CA ALA A 367 7.82 -4.77 23.38
C ALA A 367 8.66 -3.58 23.91
N THR A 368 9.47 -2.95 23.06
CA THR A 368 10.42 -1.91 23.47
C THR A 368 10.25 -0.65 22.62
N GLU A 369 11.14 -0.41 21.67
CA GLU A 369 11.19 0.82 20.88
C GLU A 369 9.97 0.95 19.95
N GLY A 370 9.44 -0.18 19.47
CA GLY A 370 8.27 -0.25 18.61
C GLY A 370 6.92 -0.13 19.32
N ALA A 371 6.88 -0.10 20.66
CA ALA A 371 5.64 -0.22 21.43
C ALA A 371 4.59 0.86 21.10
N LYS A 372 5.02 2.12 20.88
CA LYS A 372 4.13 3.24 20.49
C LYS A 372 3.41 2.92 19.17
N TYR A 373 4.17 2.53 18.15
CA TYR A 373 3.64 2.26 16.82
C TYR A 373 2.75 1.02 16.81
N TRP A 374 3.17 -0.03 17.51
CA TRP A 374 2.39 -1.25 17.67
C TRP A 374 1.01 -0.97 18.28
N GLN A 375 0.97 -0.25 19.40
CA GLN A 375 -0.30 0.09 20.07
C GLN A 375 -1.16 1.04 19.23
N ALA A 376 -0.55 2.02 18.56
CA ALA A 376 -1.28 2.89 17.64
C ALA A 376 -1.94 2.07 16.50
N GLY A 377 -1.18 1.17 15.86
CA GLY A 377 -1.68 0.29 14.82
C GLY A 377 -2.86 -0.56 15.28
N LEU A 378 -2.74 -1.24 16.44
CA LEU A 378 -3.84 -2.03 16.99
C LEU A 378 -5.10 -1.20 17.28
N LYS A 379 -4.95 0.04 17.77
CA LYS A 379 -6.09 0.95 18.02
C LYS A 379 -6.79 1.40 16.73
N VAL A 380 -6.04 1.59 15.65
CA VAL A 380 -6.63 1.87 14.34
C VAL A 380 -7.43 0.65 13.86
N VAL A 381 -6.87 -0.56 13.94
CA VAL A 381 -7.56 -1.81 13.59
C VAL A 381 -8.86 -1.95 14.39
N ASP A 382 -8.80 -1.75 15.71
CA ASP A 382 -9.97 -1.83 16.59
C ASP A 382 -11.11 -0.90 16.17
N THR A 383 -10.76 0.30 15.70
CA THR A 383 -11.70 1.31 15.22
C THR A 383 -12.28 0.93 13.86
N LEU A 384 -11.45 0.48 12.91
CA LEU A 384 -11.88 0.09 11.56
C LEU A 384 -12.83 -1.11 11.57
N LEU A 385 -12.66 -2.03 12.52
CA LEU A 385 -13.53 -3.21 12.66
C LEU A 385 -14.86 -2.91 13.39
N GLY A 386 -15.06 -1.68 13.89
CA GLY A 386 -16.30 -1.26 14.54
C GLY A 386 -17.42 -0.94 13.55
N ASP A 387 -18.67 -0.95 14.02
CA ASP A 387 -19.89 -0.80 13.19
C ASP A 387 -19.97 0.51 12.39
N LEU A 388 -19.20 1.53 12.80
CA LEU A 388 -19.12 2.79 12.06
C LEU A 388 -18.34 2.65 10.75
N TYR A 389 -17.34 1.76 10.69
CA TYR A 389 -16.44 1.64 9.55
C TYR A 389 -16.59 0.30 8.82
N LEU A 390 -16.98 -0.77 9.51
CA LEU A 390 -17.21 -2.07 8.90
C LEU A 390 -18.65 -2.18 8.37
N SER A 391 -18.79 -2.33 7.05
CA SER A 391 -20.08 -2.53 6.39
C SER A 391 -20.68 -3.90 6.68
N THR A 392 -21.74 -3.93 7.48
CA THR A 392 -22.52 -5.15 7.77
C THR A 392 -23.77 -5.31 6.90
N ASP A 393 -24.11 -4.29 6.10
CA ASP A 393 -25.28 -4.29 5.20
C ASP A 393 -25.06 -5.27 4.02
N PRO A 394 -25.89 -6.32 3.85
CA PRO A 394 -25.75 -7.26 2.74
C PRO A 394 -25.99 -6.62 1.35
N GLN A 395 -26.61 -5.44 1.27
CA GLN A 395 -26.84 -4.74 0.00
C GLN A 395 -25.66 -3.86 -0.42
N HIS A 396 -24.76 -3.53 0.50
CA HIS A 396 -23.56 -2.76 0.22
C HIS A 396 -22.43 -3.70 -0.20
N GLN A 397 -21.82 -3.50 -1.38
CA GLN A 397 -20.75 -4.34 -1.92
C GLN A 397 -19.40 -4.10 -1.28
N GLY A 398 -19.13 -2.88 -0.80
CA GLY A 398 -17.90 -2.55 -0.06
C GLY A 398 -17.90 -3.08 1.37
N LEU A 399 -16.70 -3.31 1.90
CA LEU A 399 -16.41 -3.83 3.24
C LEU A 399 -16.02 -2.71 4.21
N LEU A 400 -15.10 -1.82 3.81
CA LEU A 400 -14.62 -0.71 4.62
C LEU A 400 -15.26 0.61 4.17
N LEU A 401 -16.12 1.18 5.01
CA LEU A 401 -16.87 2.41 4.73
C LEU A 401 -16.03 3.66 4.98
N HIS A 402 -16.50 4.77 4.40
CA HIS A 402 -15.91 6.11 4.52
C HIS A 402 -14.52 6.23 3.90
N GLY A 403 -14.32 5.56 2.76
CA GLY A 403 -13.16 5.79 1.89
C GLY A 403 -13.40 6.96 0.95
N VAL A 404 -12.34 7.70 0.63
CA VAL A 404 -12.37 8.83 -0.32
C VAL A 404 -11.37 8.58 -1.43
N TYR A 405 -11.81 8.56 -2.68
CA TYR A 405 -10.96 8.46 -3.85
C TYR A 405 -10.36 9.80 -4.27
N HIS A 406 -11.16 10.78 -4.68
CA HIS A 406 -10.67 12.01 -5.32
C HIS A 406 -11.53 13.21 -4.99
N TRP A 407 -11.49 13.64 -3.73
CA TRP A 407 -12.33 14.71 -3.22
C TRP A 407 -12.20 16.03 -3.98
N PRO A 408 -11.00 16.51 -4.38
CA PRO A 408 -10.88 17.75 -5.15
C PRO A 408 -11.60 17.76 -6.50
N ASN A 409 -11.79 16.60 -7.13
CA ASN A 409 -12.50 16.47 -8.40
C ASN A 409 -13.99 16.15 -8.22
N HIS A 410 -14.47 16.05 -6.98
CA HIS A 410 -15.85 15.70 -6.63
C HIS A 410 -16.33 14.40 -7.30
N TRP A 411 -15.49 13.37 -7.34
CA TRP A 411 -15.88 12.06 -7.87
C TRP A 411 -16.59 11.19 -6.83
N ASP A 412 -16.25 11.40 -5.57
CA ASP A 412 -16.81 10.66 -4.45
C ASP A 412 -18.30 10.96 -4.29
N HIS A 413 -19.10 9.92 -4.05
CA HIS A 413 -20.53 10.09 -3.90
C HIS A 413 -20.86 10.80 -2.58
N VAL A 414 -21.68 11.85 -2.70
CA VAL A 414 -22.26 12.58 -1.57
C VAL A 414 -23.73 12.16 -1.46
N PRO A 415 -24.12 11.43 -0.39
CA PRO A 415 -25.51 11.03 -0.21
C PRO A 415 -26.47 12.21 -0.17
N SER A 416 -27.71 12.00 -0.61
CA SER A 416 -28.74 13.04 -0.60
C SER A 416 -28.92 13.66 0.80
N GLY A 417 -28.90 14.98 0.88
CA GLY A 417 -28.99 15.74 2.14
C GLY A 417 -27.68 15.86 2.93
N LYS A 418 -26.57 15.29 2.44
CA LYS A 418 -25.22 15.48 3.00
C LYS A 418 -24.45 16.54 2.21
N LYS A 419 -23.38 17.06 2.83
CA LYS A 419 -22.45 18.04 2.24
C LYS A 419 -21.11 17.45 1.82
N ILE A 420 -20.78 16.28 2.37
CA ILE A 420 -19.51 15.59 2.17
C ILE A 420 -19.73 14.11 1.83
N ALA A 421 -18.72 13.51 1.19
CA ALA A 421 -18.73 12.08 0.91
C ALA A 421 -18.71 11.28 2.21
N CYS A 422 -19.59 10.30 2.33
CA CYS A 422 -19.65 9.38 3.47
C CYS A 422 -20.44 8.13 3.11
N GLY A 423 -20.20 7.02 3.81
CA GLY A 423 -20.95 5.78 3.66
C GLY A 423 -20.55 4.92 2.46
N GLU A 424 -19.52 5.30 1.70
CA GLU A 424 -19.02 4.54 0.56
C GLU A 424 -17.65 3.92 0.83
N SER A 425 -17.32 2.88 0.07
CA SER A 425 -16.05 2.15 0.12
C SER A 425 -15.18 2.44 -1.09
N VAL A 426 -13.89 2.18 -0.94
CA VAL A 426 -12.90 2.20 -2.02
C VAL A 426 -12.20 0.85 -2.09
N MET A 427 -11.90 0.36 -3.30
CA MET A 427 -11.46 -1.03 -3.52
C MET A 427 -10.15 -1.37 -2.81
N TRP A 428 -9.17 -0.45 -2.79
CA TRP A 428 -7.92 -0.64 -2.04
C TRP A 428 -8.15 -0.63 -0.53
N GLY A 429 -9.12 0.15 -0.02
CA GLY A 429 -9.45 0.17 1.41
C GLY A 429 -9.97 -1.18 1.87
N ASP A 430 -10.85 -1.76 1.06
CA ASP A 430 -11.37 -3.12 1.22
C ASP A 430 -10.26 -4.19 1.22
N TYR A 431 -9.34 -4.14 0.26
CA TYR A 431 -8.20 -5.06 0.20
C TYR A 431 -7.24 -4.87 1.39
N HIS A 432 -6.91 -3.63 1.76
CA HIS A 432 -5.99 -3.38 2.88
C HIS A 432 -6.59 -3.69 4.24
N LEU A 433 -7.92 -3.58 4.42
CA LEU A 433 -8.57 -4.10 5.62
C LEU A 433 -8.40 -5.62 5.74
N ARG A 434 -8.57 -6.36 4.64
CA ARG A 434 -8.35 -7.82 4.60
C ARG A 434 -6.90 -8.19 4.89
N GLU A 435 -5.95 -7.53 4.22
CA GLU A 435 -4.51 -7.76 4.41
C GLU A 435 -4.07 -7.44 5.84
N LEU A 436 -4.56 -6.34 6.41
CA LEU A 436 -4.34 -5.94 7.80
C LEU A 436 -4.93 -6.94 8.80
N ALA A 437 -6.17 -7.39 8.58
CA ALA A 437 -6.81 -8.36 9.46
C ALA A 437 -6.15 -9.73 9.40
N LEU A 438 -5.72 -10.16 8.20
CA LEU A 438 -4.91 -11.37 8.05
C LEU A 438 -3.62 -11.25 8.83
N TYR A 439 -2.87 -10.15 8.65
CA TYR A 439 -1.65 -9.86 9.41
C TYR A 439 -1.87 -9.96 10.92
N VAL A 440 -2.86 -9.26 11.46
CA VAL A 440 -3.13 -9.23 12.91
C VAL A 440 -3.56 -10.60 13.41
N SER A 441 -4.40 -11.33 12.66
CA SER A 441 -4.84 -12.68 13.04
C SER A 441 -3.68 -13.67 13.11
N ARG A 442 -2.73 -13.60 12.15
CA ARG A 442 -1.54 -14.44 12.15
C ARG A 442 -0.64 -14.14 13.35
N VAL A 443 -0.40 -12.86 13.64
CA VAL A 443 0.35 -12.47 14.85
C VAL A 443 -0.32 -12.97 16.12
N ALA A 444 -1.65 -12.77 16.25
CA ALA A 444 -2.41 -13.22 17.41
C ALA A 444 -2.36 -14.74 17.61
N ARG A 445 -2.30 -15.50 16.51
CA ARG A 445 -2.25 -16.97 16.50
C ARG A 445 -0.83 -17.53 16.46
N SER A 446 0.20 -16.67 16.47
CA SER A 446 1.61 -17.07 16.29
C SER A 446 1.84 -17.90 15.01
N GLU A 447 1.12 -17.58 13.94
CA GLU A 447 1.34 -18.13 12.61
C GLU A 447 2.52 -17.44 11.90
N GLU A 448 2.91 -17.97 10.74
CA GLU A 448 3.98 -17.38 9.92
C GLU A 448 3.69 -15.92 9.56
N TYR A 449 4.65 -15.04 9.86
CA TYR A 449 4.52 -13.60 9.71
C TYR A 449 4.24 -13.21 8.24
N LEU A 450 3.21 -12.39 8.01
CA LEU A 450 2.78 -12.04 6.66
C LEU A 450 3.72 -11.02 6.02
N THR A 451 4.49 -11.45 5.02
CA THR A 451 5.35 -10.58 4.20
C THR A 451 5.03 -10.74 2.71
N PHE A 452 5.29 -9.70 1.91
CA PHE A 452 5.07 -9.75 0.47
C PHE A 452 6.16 -10.56 -0.26
N PHE A 453 7.29 -10.79 0.40
CA PHE A 453 8.50 -11.38 -0.16
C PHE A 453 8.70 -12.86 0.19
N ASN A 454 7.80 -13.46 0.98
CA ASN A 454 7.84 -14.89 1.28
C ASN A 454 7.34 -15.75 0.10
N ILE A 455 8.01 -15.65 -1.05
CA ILE A 455 7.58 -16.24 -2.32
C ILE A 455 8.57 -17.25 -2.92
N ALA A 456 9.84 -17.20 -2.51
CA ALA A 456 10.91 -18.02 -3.08
C ALA A 456 11.36 -19.10 -2.10
N SER A 457 11.75 -20.27 -2.61
CA SER A 457 12.30 -21.35 -1.81
C SER A 457 13.75 -21.05 -1.41
N SER A 458 14.12 -21.31 -0.16
CA SER A 458 15.49 -21.12 0.36
C SER A 458 16.56 -21.91 -0.41
N ASP A 459 16.16 -22.93 -1.17
CA ASP A 459 17.04 -23.78 -1.97
C ASP A 459 17.29 -23.24 -3.40
N GLU A 460 16.64 -22.14 -3.80
CA GLU A 460 16.68 -21.60 -5.17
C GLU A 460 17.42 -20.26 -5.31
N VAL A 461 17.97 -19.72 -4.21
CA VAL A 461 18.97 -18.63 -4.30
C VAL A 461 20.30 -19.25 -4.75
N MET A 462 20.33 -19.65 -6.02
CA MET A 462 21.56 -20.07 -6.70
C MET A 462 22.53 -18.89 -6.68
N PRO A 463 23.74 -19.02 -6.13
CA PRO A 463 24.75 -18.00 -6.30
C PRO A 463 25.06 -17.93 -7.80
N GLN A 464 24.68 -16.82 -8.45
CA GLN A 464 25.29 -16.45 -9.72
C GLN A 464 26.77 -16.19 -9.42
N LYS A 465 27.57 -17.25 -9.44
CA LYS A 465 29.02 -17.14 -9.62
C LYS A 465 29.21 -16.34 -10.90
N GLN A 466 29.61 -15.08 -10.74
CA GLN A 466 30.13 -14.26 -11.81
C GLN A 466 31.30 -15.01 -12.45
N THR A 467 31.04 -15.67 -13.57
CA THR A 467 32.10 -16.08 -14.47
C THR A 467 32.58 -14.81 -15.15
N LYS A 468 33.74 -14.30 -14.70
CA LYS A 468 34.50 -13.28 -15.42
C LYS A 468 34.71 -13.75 -16.86
N LEU A 469 34.30 -12.92 -17.83
CA LEU A 469 34.98 -12.74 -19.11
C LEU A 469 34.89 -11.26 -19.48
#